data_AF-A0A2S7TAY5-F1
#
_entry.id   AF-A0A2S7TAY5-F1
#
_cell.length_a   1.000
_cell.length_b   1.000
_cell.length_c   1.000
_cell.angle_alpha   90.00
_cell.angle_beta   90.00
_cell.angle_gamma   90.00
#
_symmetry.space_group_name_H-M   'P 1'
#
loop_
_entity.id
_entity.type
_entity.pdbx_description
1 polymer ?
#
loop_
_entity_poly.entity_id
_entity_poly.type
_entity_poly.pdbx_seq_one_letter_code
_entity_poly.pdbx_strand_id
1 'polypeptide(L)'
;MKLILSTGLMALLLCVQNAQAQKEINQSPIPPFLLGDIEQSDLTMGTYNQWFEGQYTNYTPKAEILRELKTSTEDKEFILFLGTWCGDSKREVPRMLRIFKEAGVAESRIRIIALDRRPGKYKTSPEGLEKKYHIKRIPTLIILSQGQEINRIVERPWRSLEEDLLAITQDQSYLPRYSR
;
A
#
# COMPACT_ATOMS: atom_id res chain seq x y z
N MET A 1 -36.58 0.30 61.08
CA MET A 1 -35.74 -0.82 60.57
C MET A 1 -36.43 -1.46 59.37
N LYS A 2 -35.64 -1.94 58.38
CA LYS A 2 -35.91 -2.15 56.93
C LYS A 2 -35.59 -0.86 56.14
N LEU A 3 -34.38 -0.62 55.62
CA LEU A 3 -33.64 -1.33 54.54
C LEU A 3 -34.58 -1.69 53.38
N ILE A 4 -34.40 -1.12 52.17
CA ILE A 4 -33.40 -1.56 51.18
C ILE A 4 -32.99 -0.37 50.28
N LEU A 5 -31.67 -0.27 50.03
CA LEU A 5 -31.01 0.61 49.05
C LEU A 5 -31.47 0.27 47.62
N SER A 6 -31.97 1.26 46.87
CA SER A 6 -32.10 1.16 45.41
C SER A 6 -30.73 1.34 44.77
N THR A 7 -30.12 0.22 44.43
CA THR A 7 -29.00 0.12 43.50
C THR A 7 -29.45 0.46 42.09
N GLY A 8 -28.56 1.09 41.31
CA GLY A 8 -28.61 1.00 39.85
C GLY A 8 -28.74 2.32 39.12
N LEU A 9 -27.59 2.97 38.84
CA LEU A 9 -27.32 3.48 37.50
C LEU A 9 -25.82 3.79 37.31
N MET A 10 -24.96 2.77 37.46
CA MET A 10 -23.62 2.82 36.87
C MET A 10 -23.67 2.03 35.57
N ALA A 11 -24.29 2.63 34.55
CA ALA A 11 -24.31 2.10 33.20
C ALA A 11 -22.90 2.23 32.61
N LEU A 12 -22.13 1.16 32.79
CA LEU A 12 -21.40 0.49 31.71
C LEU A 12 -20.86 1.45 30.63
N LEU A 13 -19.75 2.14 30.92
CA LEU A 13 -18.82 2.57 29.87
C LEU A 13 -18.26 1.29 29.24
N LEU A 14 -19.01 0.70 28.31
CA LEU A 14 -18.52 -0.36 27.45
C LEU A 14 -17.32 0.19 26.72
N CYS A 15 -16.14 -0.32 27.09
CA CYS A 15 -14.90 -0.16 26.37
C CYS A 15 -15.18 -0.21 24.87
N VAL A 16 -15.02 0.93 24.19
CA VAL A 16 -14.73 0.92 22.76
C VAL A 16 -13.30 0.38 22.67
N GLN A 17 -13.15 -0.94 22.76
CA GLN A 17 -11.92 -1.58 22.32
C GLN A 17 -11.89 -1.37 20.81
N ASN A 18 -11.06 -0.43 20.38
CA ASN A 18 -10.68 -0.28 18.98
C ASN A 18 -10.31 -1.67 18.46
N ALA A 19 -11.16 -2.23 17.60
CA ALA A 19 -10.83 -3.37 16.77
C ALA A 19 -9.88 -2.89 15.67
N GLN A 20 -8.72 -2.38 16.06
CA GLN A 20 -7.63 -2.19 15.12
C GLN A 20 -7.09 -3.60 14.89
N ALA A 21 -7.55 -4.21 13.80
CA ALA A 21 -7.01 -5.49 13.34
C ALA A 21 -5.49 -5.39 13.40
N GLN A 22 -4.85 -6.37 14.02
CA GLN A 22 -3.40 -6.40 14.13
C GLN A 22 -2.80 -6.39 12.71
N LYS A 23 -2.24 -5.25 12.28
CA LYS A 23 -1.68 -5.04 10.94
C LYS A 23 -0.54 -6.01 10.63
N GLU A 24 0.15 -6.52 11.65
CA GLU A 24 1.24 -7.49 11.53
C GLU A 24 0.81 -8.89 11.97
N ILE A 25 0.98 -9.87 11.10
CA ILE A 25 0.80 -11.28 11.43
C ILE A 25 2.14 -11.85 11.89
N ASN A 26 2.19 -12.36 13.12
CA ASN A 26 3.35 -13.00 13.71
C ASN A 26 2.95 -14.40 14.21
N GLN A 27 3.05 -15.41 13.32
CA GLN A 27 2.65 -16.78 13.60
C GLN A 27 3.76 -17.75 13.16
N SER A 28 4.55 -18.24 14.11
CA SER A 28 5.57 -19.26 13.85
C SER A 28 4.94 -20.51 13.21
N PRO A 29 5.59 -21.15 12.21
CA PRO A 29 6.95 -20.92 11.70
C PRO A 29 7.05 -19.84 10.59
N ILE A 30 5.99 -19.09 10.32
CA ILE A 30 5.98 -18.08 9.25
C ILE A 30 6.62 -16.79 9.77
N PRO A 31 7.67 -16.27 9.10
CA PRO A 31 8.24 -14.98 9.48
C PRO A 31 7.20 -13.86 9.41
N PRO A 32 7.26 -12.86 10.32
CA PRO A 32 6.26 -11.80 10.38
C PRO A 32 6.06 -11.06 9.06
N PHE A 33 4.83 -10.60 8.83
CA PHE A 33 4.47 -9.82 7.65
C PHE A 33 3.26 -8.92 7.93
N LEU A 34 3.12 -7.84 7.16
CA LEU A 34 1.97 -6.94 7.25
C LEU A 34 0.80 -7.46 6.41
N LEU A 35 -0.42 -7.14 6.83
CA LEU A 35 -1.65 -7.58 6.19
C LEU A 35 -2.74 -6.49 6.27
N GLY A 36 -3.43 -6.26 5.14
CA GLY A 36 -4.50 -5.27 5.04
C GLY A 36 -4.00 -3.87 4.72
N ASP A 37 -4.81 -2.86 5.03
CA ASP A 37 -4.43 -1.45 4.88
C ASP A 37 -3.30 -1.07 5.83
N ILE A 38 -2.23 -0.51 5.26
CA ILE A 38 -1.05 -0.03 5.99
C ILE A 38 -0.69 1.39 5.57
N GLU A 39 0.12 2.04 6.39
CA GLU A 39 0.74 3.32 6.11
C GLU A 39 2.20 3.13 5.71
N GLN A 40 2.79 4.14 5.08
CA GLN A 40 4.23 4.12 4.80
C GLN A 40 5.07 4.01 6.10
N SER A 41 4.59 4.61 7.20
CA SER A 41 5.20 4.51 8.52
C SER A 41 5.38 3.06 8.98
N ASP A 42 4.41 2.17 8.68
CA ASP A 42 4.47 0.74 8.98
C ASP A 42 5.66 0.03 8.31
N LEU A 43 6.11 0.53 7.14
CA LEU A 43 7.26 -0.02 6.40
C LEU A 43 8.62 0.47 6.93
N THR A 44 8.62 1.51 7.76
CA THR A 44 9.82 2.08 8.39
C THR A 44 10.04 1.57 9.82
N MET A 45 9.19 0.65 10.29
CA MET A 45 9.28 0.08 11.64
C MET A 45 9.92 -1.32 11.64
N GLY A 46 10.63 -1.63 12.72
CA GLY A 46 11.13 -2.97 13.03
C GLY A 46 11.94 -3.61 11.89
N THR A 47 11.59 -4.85 11.54
CA THR A 47 12.30 -5.63 10.51
C THR A 47 12.05 -5.11 9.08
N TYR A 48 11.00 -4.30 8.87
CA TYR A 48 10.66 -3.77 7.55
C TYR A 48 11.65 -2.67 7.12
N ASN A 49 12.13 -1.88 8.07
CA ASN A 49 13.09 -0.81 7.79
C ASN A 49 14.39 -1.33 7.17
N GLN A 50 14.81 -2.55 7.51
CA GLN A 50 16.05 -3.18 7.05
C GLN A 50 16.16 -3.24 5.51
N TRP A 51 15.05 -3.34 4.80
CA TRP A 51 15.02 -3.31 3.35
C TRP A 51 14.40 -2.03 2.79
N PHE A 52 13.52 -1.36 3.54
CA PHE A 52 12.84 -0.16 3.08
C PHE A 52 13.80 1.03 2.94
N GLU A 53 14.52 1.36 4.01
CA GLU A 53 15.31 2.60 4.09
C GLU A 53 16.33 2.68 2.96
N GLY A 54 17.13 1.63 2.78
CA GLY A 54 18.14 1.60 1.73
C GLY A 54 17.58 1.66 0.31
N GLN A 55 16.39 1.09 0.05
CA GLN A 55 15.76 1.21 -1.27
C GLN A 55 15.12 2.58 -1.49
N TYR A 56 14.67 3.24 -0.42
CA TYR A 56 14.05 4.55 -0.47
C TYR A 56 15.11 5.66 -0.64
N THR A 57 16.16 5.67 0.18
CA THR A 57 17.16 6.74 0.23
C THR A 57 18.15 6.68 -0.92
N ASN A 58 18.52 5.48 -1.38
CA ASN A 58 19.45 5.31 -2.51
C ASN A 58 18.78 5.47 -3.88
N TYR A 59 17.45 5.61 -3.92
CA TYR A 59 16.74 5.87 -5.16
C TYR A 59 16.69 7.37 -5.42
N THR A 60 17.33 7.80 -6.52
CA THR A 60 17.31 9.19 -6.97
C THR A 60 16.43 9.30 -8.20
N PRO A 61 15.20 9.84 -8.07
CA PRO A 61 14.32 9.91 -9.22
C PRO A 61 14.80 10.90 -10.29
N LYS A 62 14.35 10.62 -11.51
CA LYS A 62 14.34 11.48 -12.71
C LYS A 62 14.03 12.96 -12.46
N ALA A 63 14.97 13.87 -12.16
CA ALA A 63 14.61 15.26 -11.81
C ALA A 63 13.81 15.98 -12.92
N GLU A 64 14.16 15.71 -14.18
CA GLU A 64 13.45 16.21 -15.35
C GLU A 64 12.02 15.68 -15.44
N ILE A 65 11.80 14.41 -15.11
CA ILE A 65 10.49 13.73 -15.12
C ILE A 65 9.64 14.13 -13.92
N LEU A 66 10.25 14.33 -12.75
CA LEU A 66 9.55 14.73 -11.52
C LEU A 66 8.77 16.03 -11.68
N ARG A 67 9.29 16.98 -12.48
CA ARG A 67 8.59 18.24 -12.76
C ARG A 67 7.27 18.00 -13.47
N GLU A 68 7.22 17.08 -14.42
CA GLU A 68 6.00 16.72 -15.14
C GLU A 68 5.07 15.83 -14.31
N LEU A 69 5.64 14.94 -13.49
CA LEU A 69 4.87 14.11 -12.54
C LEU A 69 4.14 14.96 -11.51
N LYS A 70 4.73 16.07 -11.05
CA LYS A 70 4.08 16.98 -10.11
C LYS A 70 2.71 17.44 -10.61
N THR A 71 2.61 17.83 -11.88
CA THR A 71 1.35 18.29 -12.47
C THR A 71 0.47 17.12 -12.94
N SER A 72 1.03 16.14 -13.64
CA SER A 72 0.23 15.03 -14.21
C SER A 72 -0.39 14.11 -13.17
N THR A 73 0.09 14.14 -11.93
CA THR A 73 -0.49 13.35 -10.83
C THR A 73 -1.52 14.09 -10.00
N GLU A 74 -1.79 15.39 -10.19
CA GLU A 74 -2.63 16.20 -9.28
C GLU A 74 -4.06 15.66 -9.09
N ASP A 75 -4.66 15.15 -10.16
CA ASP A 75 -6.02 14.60 -10.22
C ASP A 75 -6.08 13.06 -10.12
N LYS A 76 -4.95 12.44 -9.75
CA LYS A 76 -4.80 10.99 -9.71
C LYS A 76 -4.81 10.45 -8.28
N GLU A 77 -5.29 9.22 -8.13
CA GLU A 77 -5.22 8.43 -6.90
C GLU A 77 -4.48 7.13 -7.16
N PHE A 78 -3.90 6.55 -6.11
CA PHE A 78 -3.00 5.41 -6.22
C PHE A 78 -3.37 4.31 -5.25
N ILE A 79 -3.43 3.07 -5.73
CA ILE A 79 -3.58 1.88 -4.89
C ILE A 79 -2.38 0.97 -5.10
N LEU A 80 -1.62 0.74 -4.06
CA LEU A 80 -0.40 -0.06 -4.09
C LEU A 80 -0.58 -1.37 -3.34
N PHE A 81 -0.64 -2.47 -4.09
CA PHE A 81 -0.61 -3.82 -3.52
C PHE A 81 0.82 -4.30 -3.35
N LEU A 82 1.16 -4.86 -2.18
CA LEU A 82 2.47 -5.41 -1.90
C LEU A 82 2.40 -6.65 -1.01
N GLY A 83 3.49 -7.41 -0.97
CA GLY A 83 3.74 -8.35 0.12
C GLY A 83 5.06 -7.98 0.79
N THR A 84 5.08 -7.72 2.09
CA THR A 84 6.33 -7.34 2.80
C THR A 84 7.36 -8.46 2.87
N TRP A 85 6.97 -9.67 2.45
CA TRP A 85 7.80 -10.86 2.29
C TRP A 85 8.32 -11.05 0.86
N CYS A 86 7.82 -10.30 -0.13
CA CYS A 86 8.14 -10.47 -1.56
C CYS A 86 9.36 -9.64 -1.96
N GLY A 87 10.33 -10.25 -2.64
CA GLY A 87 11.57 -9.57 -3.08
C GLY A 87 11.34 -8.41 -4.06
N ASP A 88 10.38 -8.53 -4.99
CA ASP A 88 10.03 -7.44 -5.88
C ASP A 88 9.35 -6.30 -5.13
N SER A 89 8.49 -6.60 -4.15
CA SER A 89 7.84 -5.57 -3.34
C SER A 89 8.86 -4.79 -2.51
N LYS A 90 9.80 -5.51 -1.87
CA LYS A 90 10.90 -4.89 -1.12
C LYS A 90 11.74 -3.96 -1.96
N ARG A 91 11.92 -4.25 -3.25
CA ARG A 91 12.73 -3.44 -4.17
C ARG A 91 11.98 -2.22 -4.70
N GLU A 92 10.75 -2.40 -5.18
CA GLU A 92 10.08 -1.37 -5.99
C GLU A 92 9.17 -0.46 -5.17
N VAL A 93 8.53 -0.95 -4.09
CA VAL A 93 7.63 -0.12 -3.27
C VAL A 93 8.33 1.10 -2.66
N PRO A 94 9.53 0.98 -2.04
CA PRO A 94 10.22 2.14 -1.49
C PRO A 94 10.54 3.18 -2.58
N ARG A 95 10.86 2.73 -3.80
CA ARG A 95 11.16 3.61 -4.94
C ARG A 95 9.92 4.32 -5.45
N MET A 96 8.78 3.61 -5.56
CA MET A 96 7.49 4.21 -5.90
C MET A 96 7.09 5.31 -4.89
N LEU A 97 7.21 5.02 -3.59
CA LEU A 97 6.92 5.99 -2.53
C LEU A 97 7.90 7.18 -2.54
N ARG A 98 9.17 6.94 -2.88
CA ARG A 98 10.17 8.01 -3.08
C ARG A 98 9.77 8.94 -4.22
N ILE A 99 9.30 8.41 -5.34
CA ILE A 99 8.80 9.20 -6.48
C ILE A 99 7.58 10.02 -6.06
N PHE A 100 6.61 9.42 -5.37
CA PHE A 100 5.43 10.13 -4.88
C PHE A 100 5.78 11.28 -3.94
N LYS A 101 6.72 11.05 -3.01
CA LYS A 101 7.19 12.10 -2.10
C LYS A 101 7.77 13.29 -2.85
N GLU A 102 8.67 13.04 -3.81
CA GLU A 102 9.36 14.08 -4.58
C GLU A 102 8.44 14.77 -5.60
N ALA A 103 7.45 14.05 -6.13
CA ALA A 103 6.41 14.61 -7.00
C ALA A 103 5.32 15.40 -6.23
N GLY A 104 5.33 15.37 -4.90
CA GLY A 104 4.35 16.08 -4.07
C GLY A 104 2.96 15.42 -4.04
N VAL A 105 2.88 14.11 -4.26
CA VAL A 105 1.63 13.35 -4.10
C VAL A 105 1.29 13.29 -2.61
N ALA A 106 0.09 13.73 -2.26
CA ALA A 106 -0.40 13.68 -0.89
C ALA A 106 -0.61 12.23 -0.44
N GLU A 107 -0.19 11.90 0.78
CA GLU A 107 -0.34 10.54 1.34
C GLU A 107 -1.80 10.08 1.37
N SER A 108 -2.76 11.01 1.53
CA SER A 108 -4.19 10.72 1.47
C SER A 108 -4.68 10.20 0.10
N ARG A 109 -3.90 10.39 -0.97
CA ARG A 109 -4.17 9.87 -2.32
C ARG A 109 -3.48 8.55 -2.60
N ILE A 110 -2.77 7.98 -1.62
CA ILE A 110 -2.03 6.73 -1.75
C ILE A 110 -2.58 5.73 -0.73
N ARG A 111 -3.23 4.68 -1.22
CA ARG A 111 -3.67 3.55 -0.40
C ARG A 111 -2.69 2.39 -0.56
N ILE A 112 -2.16 1.86 0.54
CA ILE A 112 -1.20 0.74 0.52
C ILE A 112 -1.86 -0.48 1.15
N ILE A 113 -1.92 -1.59 0.41
CA ILE A 113 -2.61 -2.83 0.81
C ILE A 113 -1.62 -3.99 0.82
N ALA A 114 -1.28 -4.46 2.02
CA ALA A 114 -0.40 -5.60 2.24
C ALA A 114 -1.15 -6.94 2.13
N LEU A 115 -0.52 -7.91 1.44
CA LEU A 115 -1.11 -9.20 1.12
C LEU A 115 -0.53 -10.36 1.94
N ASP A 116 -1.39 -11.33 2.17
CA ASP A 116 -1.09 -12.51 2.98
C ASP A 116 -0.09 -13.47 2.29
N ARG A 117 0.71 -14.18 3.10
CA ARG A 117 1.65 -15.24 2.66
C ARG A 117 1.31 -16.62 3.18
N ARG A 118 0.29 -16.75 4.02
CA ARG A 118 -0.08 -18.02 4.63
C ARG A 118 -0.57 -19.01 3.57
N PRO A 119 -0.29 -20.31 3.71
CA PRO A 119 -0.87 -21.34 2.87
C PRO A 119 -2.40 -21.21 2.82
N GLY A 120 -2.99 -21.33 1.63
CA GLY A 120 -4.43 -21.15 1.41
C GLY A 120 -4.94 -19.71 1.37
N LYS A 121 -4.11 -18.71 1.71
CA LYS A 121 -4.41 -17.27 1.65
C LYS A 121 -3.36 -16.48 0.85
N TYR A 122 -2.55 -17.18 0.07
CA TYR A 122 -1.42 -16.55 -0.61
C TYR A 122 -1.87 -15.44 -1.55
N LYS A 123 -1.31 -14.23 -1.35
CA LYS A 123 -1.62 -12.99 -2.07
C LYS A 123 -3.08 -12.53 -1.95
N THR A 124 -3.75 -12.79 -0.84
CA THR A 124 -5.11 -12.25 -0.57
C THR A 124 -5.06 -11.09 0.42
N SER A 125 -5.97 -10.12 0.27
CA SER A 125 -6.23 -9.10 1.29
C SER A 125 -7.39 -9.55 2.20
N PRO A 126 -7.51 -8.99 3.41
CA PRO A 126 -8.62 -9.31 4.32
C PRO A 126 -10.01 -9.07 3.70
N GLU A 127 -10.20 -7.97 2.97
CA GLU A 127 -11.49 -7.66 2.32
C GLU A 127 -11.63 -8.25 0.90
N GLY A 128 -10.68 -9.06 0.43
CA GLY A 128 -10.72 -9.63 -0.93
C GLY A 128 -10.48 -8.61 -2.04
N LEU A 129 -9.81 -7.49 -1.75
CA LEU A 129 -9.55 -6.41 -2.71
C LEU A 129 -8.65 -6.88 -3.86
N GLU A 130 -7.80 -7.89 -3.63
CA GLU A 130 -7.00 -8.50 -4.68
C GLU A 130 -7.87 -9.04 -5.83
N LYS A 131 -9.07 -9.55 -5.51
CA LYS A 131 -10.01 -10.05 -6.52
C LYS A 131 -10.67 -8.91 -7.26
N LYS A 132 -11.15 -7.90 -6.52
CA LYS A 132 -11.77 -6.68 -7.10
C LYS A 132 -10.84 -6.01 -8.11
N TYR A 133 -9.56 -5.91 -7.79
CA TYR A 133 -8.56 -5.26 -8.64
C TYR A 133 -7.78 -6.23 -9.53
N HIS A 134 -8.16 -7.51 -9.57
CA HIS A 134 -7.54 -8.53 -10.42
C HIS A 134 -6.00 -8.65 -10.22
N ILE A 135 -5.55 -8.61 -8.97
CA ILE A 135 -4.13 -8.66 -8.62
C ILE A 135 -3.60 -10.09 -8.78
N LYS A 136 -2.75 -10.29 -9.78
CA LYS A 136 -2.06 -11.57 -10.05
C LYS A 136 -0.61 -11.57 -9.57
N ARG A 137 0.03 -10.40 -9.57
CA ARG A 137 1.46 -10.21 -9.28
C ARG A 137 1.64 -9.02 -8.33
N ILE A 138 2.72 -9.03 -7.56
CA ILE A 138 3.03 -7.96 -6.60
C ILE A 138 4.52 -7.59 -6.67
N PRO A 139 4.85 -6.30 -6.49
CA PRO A 139 3.92 -5.20 -6.23
C PRO A 139 3.09 -4.85 -7.47
N THR A 140 1.90 -4.31 -7.26
CA THR A 140 1.09 -3.72 -8.34
C THR A 140 0.66 -2.34 -7.89
N LEU A 141 1.07 -1.31 -8.63
CA LEU A 141 0.60 0.06 -8.47
C LEU A 141 -0.53 0.30 -9.46
N ILE A 142 -1.72 0.58 -8.97
CA ILE A 142 -2.89 0.99 -9.76
C ILE A 142 -2.97 2.50 -9.75
N ILE A 143 -3.18 3.09 -10.92
CA ILE A 143 -3.40 4.52 -11.10
C ILE A 143 -4.87 4.74 -11.43
N LEU A 144 -5.52 5.59 -10.65
CA LEU A 144 -6.91 5.97 -10.84
C LEU A 144 -7.02 7.41 -11.31
N SER A 145 -7.99 7.70 -12.18
CA SER A 145 -8.49 9.04 -12.45
C SER A 145 -10.00 9.03 -12.25
N GLN A 146 -10.53 10.00 -11.49
CA GLN A 146 -11.96 10.07 -11.16
C GLN A 146 -12.52 8.75 -10.58
N GLY A 147 -11.72 8.06 -9.76
CA GLY A 147 -12.09 6.78 -9.15
C GLY A 147 -12.08 5.57 -10.10
N GLN A 148 -11.74 5.75 -11.38
CA GLN A 148 -11.61 4.66 -12.35
C GLN A 148 -10.16 4.33 -12.61
N GLU A 149 -9.85 3.03 -12.69
CA GLU A 149 -8.51 2.59 -13.07
C GLU A 149 -8.22 2.93 -14.53
N ILE A 150 -7.20 3.76 -14.75
CA ILE A 150 -6.71 4.10 -16.09
C ILE A 150 -5.59 3.15 -16.53
N ASN A 151 -4.73 2.72 -15.60
CA ASN A 151 -3.68 1.75 -15.85
C ASN A 151 -3.00 1.26 -14.56
N ARG A 152 -1.99 0.40 -14.71
CA ARG A 152 -1.18 -0.14 -13.60
C ARG A 152 0.27 -0.44 -13.97
N ILE A 153 1.18 -0.33 -13.00
CA ILE A 153 2.55 -0.84 -13.08
C ILE A 153 2.63 -2.14 -12.29
N VAL A 154 3.10 -3.22 -12.93
CA VAL A 154 3.13 -4.58 -12.34
C VAL A 154 4.57 -5.06 -12.19
N GLU A 155 4.96 -5.35 -10.95
CA GLU A 155 6.32 -5.69 -10.50
C GLU A 155 7.35 -4.65 -10.92
N ARG A 156 7.94 -4.79 -12.12
CA ARG A 156 9.05 -3.96 -12.61
C ARG A 156 8.57 -3.06 -13.76
N PRO A 157 9.10 -1.83 -13.87
CA PRO A 157 8.80 -0.95 -14.99
C PRO A 157 9.32 -1.51 -16.32
N TRP A 158 8.80 -1.01 -17.43
CA TRP A 158 9.33 -1.21 -18.78
C TRP A 158 10.61 -0.41 -19.01
N ARG A 159 10.61 0.88 -18.64
CA ARG A 159 11.76 1.77 -18.81
C ARG A 159 12.33 2.16 -17.45
N SER A 160 11.59 2.99 -16.71
CA SER A 160 11.82 3.34 -15.32
C SER A 160 10.47 3.56 -14.65
N LEU A 161 10.44 3.59 -13.31
CA LEU A 161 9.19 3.81 -12.58
C LEU A 161 8.58 5.19 -12.92
N GLU A 162 9.42 6.22 -13.07
CA GLU A 162 9.00 7.57 -13.43
C GLU A 162 8.50 7.66 -14.87
N GLU A 163 9.21 7.03 -15.82
CA GLU A 163 8.84 7.05 -17.23
C GLU A 163 7.53 6.31 -17.48
N ASP A 164 7.35 5.15 -16.83
CA ASP A 164 6.12 4.39 -16.91
C ASP A 164 4.96 5.13 -16.23
N LEU A 165 5.20 5.72 -15.04
CA LEU A 165 4.19 6.51 -14.34
C LEU A 165 3.77 7.73 -15.15
N LEU A 166 4.73 8.47 -15.72
CA LEU A 166 4.44 9.66 -16.53
C LEU A 166 3.65 9.32 -17.79
N ALA A 167 4.01 8.23 -18.48
CA ALA A 167 3.28 7.77 -19.65
C ALA A 167 1.81 7.48 -19.31
N ILE A 168 1.56 6.82 -18.17
CA ILE A 168 0.20 6.53 -17.70
C ILE A 168 -0.55 7.81 -17.33
N THR A 169 0.08 8.74 -16.61
CA THR A 169 -0.60 9.95 -16.08
C THR A 169 -0.89 11.00 -17.15
N GLN A 170 -0.20 10.93 -18.30
CA GLN A 170 -0.44 11.78 -19.48
C GLN A 170 -1.35 11.12 -20.54
N ASP A 171 -2.08 10.05 -20.18
CA ASP A 171 -2.97 9.30 -21.09
C ASP A 171 -2.27 8.80 -22.36
N GLN A 172 -0.97 8.51 -22.29
CA GLN A 172 -0.25 7.86 -23.39
C GLN A 172 -0.60 6.37 -23.41
N SER A 173 -0.63 5.78 -24.61
CA SER A 173 -0.85 4.34 -24.76
C SER A 173 0.23 3.55 -23.99
N TYR A 174 -0.14 2.99 -22.83
CA TYR A 174 0.73 2.17 -22.00
C TYR A 174 0.19 0.75 -21.88
N LEU A 175 1.05 -0.23 -22.19
CA LEU A 175 0.76 -1.65 -21.99
C LEU A 175 1.58 -2.17 -20.80
N PRO A 176 0.94 -2.65 -19.72
CA PRO A 176 1.66 -3.23 -18.60
C PRO A 176 2.60 -4.35 -19.02
N ARG A 177 3.74 -4.49 -18.33
CA ARG A 177 4.78 -5.47 -18.69
C ARG A 177 4.28 -6.91 -18.80
N TYR A 178 3.29 -7.27 -17.99
CA TYR A 178 2.72 -8.61 -17.94
C TYR A 178 1.25 -8.61 -18.42
N SER A 179 0.98 -7.89 -19.51
CA SER A 179 -0.35 -7.78 -20.14
C SER A 179 -0.66 -8.88 -21.17
N ARG A 180 0.28 -9.80 -21.42
CA ARG A 180 0.15 -10.94 -22.34
C ARG A 180 0.22 -12.26 -21.58
#